data_AF-A0A7X6WI47-F1
#
_entry.id   AF-A0A7X6WI47-F1
#
_cell.length_a   1.000
_cell.length_b   1.000
_cell.length_c   1.000
_cell.angle_alpha   90.00
_cell.angle_beta   90.00
_cell.angle_gamma   90.00
#
_symmetry.space_group_name_H-M   'P 1'
#
loop_
_entity.id
_entity.type
_entity.pdbx_description
1 polymer ?
#
loop_
_entity_poly.entity_id
_entity_poly.type
_entity_poly.pdbx_seq_one_letter_code
_entity_poly.pdbx_strand_id
1 'polypeptide(L)' 'MEEETFTSNPLTELNGYETNPMWALVNNTNEPQETVLTLFGKSETINLNPSEIRWFGVKDDE' A
#
# COMPACT_ATOMS: atom_id res chain seq x y z
N MET A 1 12.46 -16.14 4.74
CA MET A 1 11.11 -15.66 5.04
C MET A 1 10.82 -14.59 4.02
N GLU A 2 9.77 -14.75 3.23
CA GLU A 2 9.25 -13.62 2.46
C GLU A 2 8.86 -12.53 3.47
N GLU A 3 9.32 -11.30 3.26
CA GLU A 3 8.91 -10.18 4.11
C GLU A 3 7.42 -9.92 3.86
N GLU A 4 6.61 -10.06 4.91
CA GLU A 4 5.15 -9.92 4.79
C GLU A 4 4.80 -8.51 4.31
N THR A 5 4.10 -8.44 3.18
CA THR A 5 3.55 -7.21 2.62
C THR A 5 2.05 -7.16 2.94
N PHE A 6 1.60 -6.18 3.72
CA PHE A 6 0.22 -6.11 4.18
C PHE A 6 -0.23 -4.68 4.54
N THR A 7 -1.54 -4.53 4.73
CA THR A 7 -2.17 -3.34 5.33
C THR A 7 -2.90 -3.74 6.61
N SER A 8 -2.86 -2.91 7.65
CA SER A 8 -3.53 -3.23 8.92
C SER A 8 -5.04 -2.96 8.91
N ASN A 9 -5.53 -2.10 8.02
CA ASN A 9 -6.94 -1.70 7.98
C ASN A 9 -7.71 -2.58 6.96
N PRO A 10 -8.76 -3.33 7.38
CA PRO A 10 -9.56 -4.17 6.49
C PRO A 10 -10.41 -3.39 5.48
N LEU A 11 -10.52 -2.06 5.63
CA LEU A 11 -11.18 -1.17 4.67
C LEU A 11 -10.22 -0.68 3.56
N THR A 12 -8.96 -1.09 3.64
CA THR A 12 -7.94 -0.87 2.61
C THR A 12 -7.47 -2.19 2.02
N GLU A 13 -7.09 -2.19 0.76
CA GLU A 13 -6.52 -3.36 0.07
C GLU A 13 -5.17 -3.01 -0.57
N LEU A 14 -4.23 -3.94 -0.52
CA LEU A 14 -2.92 -3.82 -1.14
C LEU A 14 -2.74 -4.92 -2.18
N ASN A 15 -2.45 -4.51 -3.42
CA ASN A 15 -2.16 -5.42 -4.52
C ASN A 15 -0.75 -5.15 -5.04
N GLY A 16 0.09 -6.18 -5.07
CA GLY A 16 1.46 -6.12 -5.59
C GLY A 16 1.58 -6.66 -7.01
N TYR A 17 2.41 -6.00 -7.83
CA TYR A 17 2.70 -6.38 -9.21
C TYR A 17 4.21 -6.65 -9.34
N GLU A 18 4.64 -7.90 -9.18
CA GLU A 18 6.08 -8.23 -9.06
C GLU A 18 6.88 -8.06 -10.36
N THR A 19 6.25 -8.25 -11.53
CA THR A 19 6.93 -8.12 -12.83
C THR A 19 7.38 -6.69 -13.14
N ASN A 20 6.71 -5.70 -12.54
CA ASN A 20 7.09 -4.29 -12.55
C ASN A 20 6.86 -3.77 -11.12
N PRO A 21 7.87 -3.82 -10.23
CA PRO A 21 7.71 -3.79 -8.79
C PRO A 21 6.97 -2.53 -8.33
N MET A 22 5.65 -2.68 -8.25
CA MET A 22 4.67 -1.64 -7.97
C MET A 22 3.58 -2.23 -7.08
N TRP A 23 3.07 -1.42 -6.16
CA TRP A 23 2.03 -1.79 -5.22
C TRP A 23 0.95 -0.72 -5.21
N ALA A 24 -0.30 -1.14 -5.38
CA ALA A 24 -1.48 -0.28 -5.28
C ALA A 24 -2.11 -0.45 -3.92
N LEU A 25 -2.16 0.63 -3.14
CA LEU A 25 -2.95 0.73 -1.92
C LEU A 25 -4.27 1.45 -2.23
N VAL A 26 -5.39 0.78 -1.97
CA VAL A 26 -6.73 1.25 -2.31
C VAL A 26 -7.54 1.51 -1.03
N ASN A 27 -8.19 2.66 -0.94
CA ASN A 27 -9.26 2.92 0.03
C ASN A 27 -10.60 2.48 -0.59
N ASN A 28 -11.23 1.45 -0.03
CA ASN A 28 -12.49 0.89 -0.53
C ASN A 28 -13.75 1.62 -0.03
N THR A 29 -13.57 2.78 0.58
CA THR A 29 -14.67 3.55 1.19
C THR A 29 -14.76 4.96 0.63
N ASN A 30 -15.89 5.62 0.91
CA ASN A 30 -16.10 7.04 0.61
C ASN A 30 -15.72 7.95 1.79
N GLU A 31 -15.00 7.42 2.78
CA GLU A 31 -14.51 8.15 3.95
C GLU A 31 -12.98 8.10 3.98
N PRO A 32 -12.28 9.06 4.63
CA PRO A 32 -10.85 8.94 4.85
C PRO A 32 -10.50 7.67 5.63
N GLN A 33 -9.39 7.02 5.28
CA GLN A 33 -8.91 5.82 5.97
C GLN A 33 -7.44 5.99 6.36
N GLU A 34 -7.14 5.58 7.59
CA GLU A 34 -5.77 5.39 8.07
C GLU A 34 -5.43 3.90 8.03
N THR A 35 -4.22 3.54 7.59
CA THR A 35 -3.73 2.17 7.61
C THR A 35 -2.23 2.14 7.88
N VAL A 36 -1.74 1.10 8.53
CA VAL A 36 -0.30 0.80 8.58
C VAL A 36 0.02 -0.04 7.35
N LEU A 37 0.85 0.50 6.47
CA LEU A 37 1.37 -0.17 5.29
C LEU A 37 2.72 -0.78 5.61
N THR A 38 2.89 -2.09 5.43
CA THR A 38 4.19 -2.75 5.49
C THR A 38 4.60 -3.20 4.10
N LEU A 39 5.73 -2.69 3.62
CA LEU A 39 6.34 -2.99 2.31
C LEU A 39 7.86 -3.13 2.48
N PHE A 40 8.45 -4.22 1.98
CA PHE A 40 9.90 -4.51 2.04
C PHE A 40 10.48 -4.35 3.46
N GLY A 41 9.79 -4.94 4.44
CA GLY A 41 10.22 -4.91 5.84
C GLY A 41 10.14 -3.54 6.51
N LYS A 42 9.59 -2.52 5.85
CA LYS A 42 9.35 -1.19 6.42
C LYS A 42 7.86 -0.94 6.59
N SER A 43 7.49 -0.42 7.76
CA SER A 43 6.11 -0.04 8.05
C SER A 43 5.98 1.48 8.15
N GLU A 44 4.91 2.03 7.57
CA GLU A 44 4.55 3.44 7.70
C GLU A 44 3.04 3.61 7.88
N THR A 45 2.64 4.66 8.61
CA THR A 45 1.23 5.04 8.72
C THR A 45 0.83 5.91 7.53
N ILE A 46 -0.17 5.47 6.78
CA ILE A 46 -0.69 6.14 5.59
C ILE A 46 -2.11 6.63 5.82
N ASN A 47 -2.33 7.90 5.48
CA ASN A 47 -3.66 8.50 5.40
C ASN A 47 -4.07 8.61 3.93
N LEU A 48 -5.22 8.02 3.60
CA LEU A 48 -5.85 8.03 2.28
C LEU A 48 -7.11 8.89 2.31
N ASN A 49 -7.30 9.69 1.27
CA ASN A 49 -8.55 10.38 1.02
C ASN A 49 -9.67 9.38 0.64
N PRO A 50 -10.95 9.80 0.69
CA PRO A 50 -12.06 9.01 0.16
C PRO A 50 -11.76 8.45 -1.24
N SER A 51 -11.92 7.13 -1.40
CA SER A 51 -11.74 6.41 -2.66
C SER A 51 -10.34 6.56 -3.31
N GLU A 52 -9.33 6.99 -2.56
CA GLU A 52 -7.97 7.18 -3.09
C GLU A 52 -7.31 5.84 -3.45
N ILE A 53 -6.57 5.85 -4.56
CA ILE A 53 -5.58 4.83 -4.89
C ILE A 53 -4.20 5.49 -4.85
N ARG A 54 -3.29 4.95 -4.04
CA ARG A 54 -1.90 5.40 -3.96
C ARG A 54 -0.95 4.31 -4.42
N TRP A 55 0.03 4.69 -5.25
CA TRP A 55 1.00 3.78 -5.82
C TRP A 55 2.35 3.93 -5.13
N PHE A 56 2.97 2.79 -4.83
CA PHE A 56 4.32 2.67 -4.31
C PHE A 56 5.13 1.85 -5.30
N GLY A 57 6.34 2.27 -5.61
CA GLY A 57 7.23 1.56 -6.52
C GLY A 57 8.67 1.67 -6.06
N VAL A 58 9.49 0.71 -6.47
CA VAL A 58 10.94 0.85 -6.34
C VAL A 58 11.37 1.80 -7.45
N LYS A 59 11.94 2.96 -7.09
CA LYS A 59 12.63 3.78 -8.10
C LYS A 59 13.84 2.99 -8.56
N ASP A 60 13.90 2.68 -9.85
CA ASP A 60 15.18 2.40 -10.49
C ASP A 60 15.96 3.73 -10.45
N ASP A 61 17.04 3.76 -9.66
CA ASP A 61 18.08 4.77 -9.82
C ASP A 61 18.79 4.45 -11.15
N GLU A 62 18.38 5.08 -12.25
CA GLU A 62 19.15 5.13 -13.50
C GLU A 62 20.47 5.91 -13.34
#